data_AF-A0A640VZ06-F1
#
_entry.id   AF-A0A640VZ06-F1
#
_cell.length_a   1.000
_cell.length_b   1.000
_cell.length_c   1.000
_cell.angle_alpha   90.00
_cell.angle_beta   90.00
_cell.angle_gamma   90.00
#
_symmetry.space_group_name_H-M   'P 1'
#
loop_
_entity.id
_entity.type
_entity.pdbx_description
1 polymer ?
#
loop_
_entity_poly.entity_id
_entity_poly.type
_entity_poly.pdbx_seq_one_letter_code
_entity_poly.pdbx_strand_id
1 'polypeptide(L)'
;MKKIYRKKLLMNTGFKGIWFHIVGIACLIWFLIRSLPAPHRSQYPCQQISRAMALTYIAYWSTLFAVMAVWMRQIKLKTAPIIPSLLIIFAVTGIVFGGNFFVNDKTTEWCPIIKDPIGTPVGIKPG
;
A
#
# COMPACT_ATOMS: atom_id res chain seq x y z
N MET A 1 -3.28 9.58 38.22
CA MET A 1 -1.84 9.25 38.41
C MET A 1 -1.21 8.36 37.32
N LYS A 2 -1.85 7.29 36.82
CA LYS A 2 -1.25 6.37 35.81
C LYS A 2 -0.88 7.00 34.45
N LYS A 3 -1.61 8.01 33.97
CA LYS A 3 -1.35 8.67 32.66
C LYS A 3 -0.03 9.47 32.64
N ILE A 4 0.37 10.06 33.77
CA ILE A 4 1.59 10.89 33.86
C ILE A 4 2.84 10.01 33.77
N TYR A 5 2.82 8.82 34.38
CA TYR A 5 3.92 7.85 34.29
C TYR A 5 4.12 7.30 32.87
N ARG A 6 3.04 7.03 32.12
CA ARG A 6 3.13 6.62 30.70
C ARG A 6 3.78 7.67 29.81
N LYS A 7 3.45 8.94 30.00
CA LYS A 7 4.04 10.05 29.22
C LYS A 7 5.55 10.18 29.50
N LYS A 8 5.96 10.06 30.76
CA LYS A 8 7.38 10.12 31.17
C LYS A 8 8.18 8.93 30.62
N LEU A 9 7.56 7.76 30.50
CA LEU A 9 8.19 6.56 29.94
C LEU A 9 8.43 6.67 28.43
N LEU A 10 7.46 7.21 27.67
CA LEU A 10 7.57 7.42 26.21
C LEU A 10 8.51 8.57 25.82
N MET A 11 8.67 9.58 26.69
CA MET A 11 9.53 10.75 26.40
C MET A 11 11.02 10.46 26.65
N ASN A 12 11.36 9.53 27.54
CA ASN A 12 12.73 9.14 27.86
C ASN A 12 13.33 8.12 26.86
N THR A 13 12.50 7.46 26.06
CA THR A 13 12.95 6.48 25.05
C THR A 13 13.48 7.14 23.78
N GLY A 14 13.00 8.34 23.43
CA GLY A 14 13.40 9.04 22.20
C GLY A 14 14.87 9.44 22.18
N PHE A 15 15.38 9.98 23.28
CA PHE A 15 16.77 10.44 23.35
C PHE A 15 17.77 9.28 23.31
N LYS A 16 17.48 8.17 24.02
CA LYS A 16 18.34 6.98 24.04
C LYS A 16 18.38 6.24 22.69
N GLY A 17 17.27 6.25 21.95
CA GLY A 17 17.20 5.66 20.62
C GLY A 17 18.09 6.37 19.59
N ILE A 18 18.20 7.71 19.68
CA ILE A 18 19.07 8.50 18.79
C ILE A 18 20.55 8.11 18.96
N TRP A 19 21.01 7.92 20.21
CA TRP A 19 22.40 7.59 20.50
C TRP A 19 22.82 6.23 19.93
N PHE A 20 21.92 5.26 19.96
CA PHE A 20 22.17 3.95 19.35
C PHE A 20 22.53 4.07 17.86
N HIS A 21 21.76 4.87 17.10
CA HIS A 21 22.02 5.09 15.68
C HIS A 21 23.31 5.86 15.42
N ILE A 22 23.58 6.91 16.22
CA ILE A 22 24.83 7.69 16.11
C ILE A 22 26.04 6.79 16.34
N VAL A 23 26.05 6.00 17.41
CA VAL A 23 27.17 5.11 17.76
C VAL A 23 27.32 4.00 16.72
N GLY A 24 26.23 3.37 16.29
CA GLY A 24 26.27 2.31 15.28
C GLY A 24 26.84 2.78 13.95
N ILE A 25 26.40 3.94 13.46
CA ILE A 25 26.91 4.55 12.23
C ILE A 25 28.37 4.98 12.40
N ALA A 26 28.71 5.61 13.52
CA ALA A 26 30.09 6.04 13.79
C ALA A 26 31.07 4.85 13.82
N CYS A 27 30.71 3.74 14.48
CA CYS A 27 31.53 2.53 14.50
C CYS A 27 31.68 1.91 13.10
N LEU A 28 30.61 1.90 12.30
CA LEU A 28 30.64 1.40 10.93
C LEU A 28 31.57 2.25 10.06
N ILE A 29 31.41 3.58 10.08
CA ILE A 29 32.24 4.51 9.31
C ILE A 29 33.70 4.43 9.73
N TRP A 30 33.98 4.46 11.04
CA TRP A 30 35.33 4.37 11.59
C TRP A 30 36.03 3.06 11.19
N PHE A 31 35.31 1.94 11.29
CA PHE A 31 35.82 0.64 10.88
C PHE A 31 36.12 0.60 9.37
N LEU A 32 35.22 1.11 8.53
CA LEU A 32 35.37 1.12 7.07
C LEU A 32 36.55 2.01 6.63
N ILE A 33 36.55 3.28 7.03
CA ILE A 33 37.58 4.26 6.64
C ILE A 33 38.96 3.75 7.05
N ARG A 34 39.08 3.14 8.23
CA ARG A 34 40.38 2.73 8.75
C ARG A 34 40.86 1.38 8.24
N SER A 35 39.95 0.42 8.06
CA SER A 35 40.30 -0.97 7.72
C SER A 35 40.39 -1.22 6.23
N LEU A 36 39.69 -0.45 5.38
CA LEU A 36 39.76 -0.61 3.91
C LEU A 36 41.17 -0.35 3.33
N PRO A 37 41.90 0.72 3.74
CA PRO A 37 43.23 0.98 3.19
C PRO A 37 44.28 -0.06 3.61
N ALA A 38 44.10 -0.71 4.76
CA ALA A 38 45.06 -1.67 5.30
C ALA A 38 44.34 -2.74 6.14
N PRO A 39 43.95 -3.89 5.55
CA PRO A 39 43.08 -4.87 6.20
C PRO A 39 43.69 -5.50 7.46
N HIS A 40 45.01 -5.55 7.57
CA HIS A 40 45.69 -6.03 8.80
C HIS A 40 45.30 -5.22 10.05
N ARG A 41 44.93 -3.94 9.88
CA ARG A 41 44.54 -3.05 11.00
C ARG A 41 43.24 -3.49 11.67
N SER A 42 42.45 -4.36 11.03
CA SER A 42 41.25 -4.96 11.62
C SER A 42 41.53 -5.88 12.82
N GLN A 43 42.79 -6.32 13.00
CA GLN A 43 43.20 -7.14 14.14
C GLN A 43 43.47 -6.32 15.40
N TYR A 44 43.55 -4.99 15.32
CA TYR A 44 43.74 -4.16 16.50
C TYR A 44 42.52 -4.22 17.42
N PRO A 45 42.71 -4.23 18.76
CA PRO A 45 41.61 -4.40 19.70
C PRO A 45 40.51 -3.33 19.55
N CYS A 46 40.88 -2.09 19.26
CA CYS A 46 39.92 -1.01 19.00
C CYS A 46 39.08 -1.26 17.73
N GLN A 47 39.69 -1.80 16.67
CA GLN A 47 39.01 -2.13 15.42
C GLN A 47 38.14 -3.38 15.56
N GLN A 48 38.54 -4.34 16.40
CA GLN A 48 37.72 -5.52 16.69
C GLN A 48 36.41 -5.13 17.39
N ILE A 49 36.46 -4.19 18.35
CA ILE A 49 35.26 -3.66 19.02
C ILE A 49 34.38 -2.91 18.01
N SER A 50 34.96 -2.01 17.20
CA SER A 50 34.21 -1.29 16.17
C SER A 50 33.55 -2.25 15.16
N ARG A 51 34.24 -3.32 14.77
CA ARG A 51 33.70 -4.37 13.89
C ARG A 51 32.52 -5.09 14.53
N ALA A 52 32.63 -5.51 15.78
CA ALA A 52 31.54 -6.17 16.49
C ALA A 52 30.31 -5.26 16.58
N MET A 53 30.51 -3.99 16.97
CA MET A 53 29.43 -3.01 17.05
C MET A 53 28.80 -2.73 15.68
N ALA A 54 29.59 -2.56 14.62
CA ALA A 54 29.09 -2.39 13.27
C ALA A 54 28.26 -3.59 12.79
N LEU A 55 28.69 -4.81 13.07
CA LEU A 55 27.94 -6.02 12.74
C LEU A 55 26.60 -6.09 13.48
N THR A 56 26.56 -5.74 14.76
CA THR A 56 25.29 -5.67 15.49
C THR A 56 24.33 -4.63 14.90
N TYR A 57 24.85 -3.48 14.45
CA TYR A 57 24.06 -2.44 13.81
C TYR A 57 23.49 -2.89 12.45
N ILE A 58 24.29 -3.60 11.65
CA ILE A 58 23.82 -4.20 10.39
C ILE A 58 22.74 -5.25 10.68
N ALA A 59 22.98 -6.15 11.64
CA ALA A 59 22.02 -7.19 12.01
C ALA A 59 20.67 -6.62 12.49
N TYR A 60 20.69 -5.50 13.23
CA TYR A 60 19.49 -4.77 13.62
C TYR A 60 18.65 -4.36 12.40
N TRP A 61 19.25 -3.71 11.40
CA TRP A 61 18.55 -3.29 10.19
C TRP A 61 18.12 -4.47 9.33
N SER A 62 18.96 -5.50 9.19
CA SER A 62 18.61 -6.73 8.46
C SER A 62 17.37 -7.39 9.05
N THR A 63 17.28 -7.47 10.39
CA THR A 63 16.13 -8.05 11.07
C THR A 63 14.87 -7.20 10.87
N LEU A 64 14.99 -5.88 10.98
CA LEU A 64 13.89 -4.95 10.75
C LEU A 64 13.34 -5.10 9.32
N PHE A 65 14.21 -5.11 8.32
CA PHE A 65 13.81 -5.29 6.93
C PHE A 65 13.23 -6.68 6.65
N ALA A 66 13.77 -7.74 7.25
CA ALA A 66 13.24 -9.09 7.12
C ALA A 66 11.81 -9.18 7.67
N VAL A 67 11.57 -8.66 8.88
CA VAL A 67 10.24 -8.62 9.49
C VAL A 67 9.28 -7.79 8.65
N MET A 68 9.72 -6.62 8.16
CA MET A 68 8.90 -5.77 7.29
C MET A 68 8.57 -6.46 5.97
N ALA A 69 9.51 -7.15 5.34
CA ALA A 69 9.29 -7.91 4.11
C ALA A 69 8.28 -9.05 4.30
N VAL A 70 8.42 -9.81 5.40
CA VAL A 70 7.45 -10.85 5.78
C VAL A 70 6.07 -10.23 6.02
N TRP A 71 6.00 -9.13 6.77
CA TRP A 71 4.75 -8.45 7.05
C TRP A 71 4.06 -7.92 5.79
N MET A 72 4.80 -7.30 4.87
CA MET A 72 4.27 -6.88 3.56
C MET A 72 3.73 -8.06 2.76
N ARG A 73 4.42 -9.21 2.78
CA ARG A 73 3.92 -10.43 2.15
C ARG A 73 2.62 -10.90 2.78
N GLN A 74 2.51 -10.88 4.11
CA GLN A 74 1.28 -11.24 4.82
C GLN A 74 0.11 -10.30 4.48
N ILE A 75 0.36 -8.99 4.36
CA ILE A 75 -0.68 -8.04 3.93
C ILE A 75 -1.14 -8.38 2.51
N LYS A 76 -0.21 -8.56 1.57
CA LYS A 76 -0.54 -8.93 0.18
C LYS A 76 -1.36 -10.22 0.12
N LEU A 77 -1.02 -11.23 0.93
CA LEU A 77 -1.77 -12.48 0.99
C LEU A 77 -3.17 -12.30 1.61
N LYS A 78 -3.35 -11.37 2.55
CA LYS A 78 -4.67 -11.05 3.13
C LYS A 78 -5.53 -10.20 2.19
N THR A 79 -4.95 -9.31 1.40
CA THR A 79 -5.67 -8.46 0.44
C THR A 79 -5.89 -9.13 -0.92
N ALA A 80 -5.04 -10.09 -1.30
CA ALA A 80 -5.17 -10.86 -2.54
C ALA A 80 -6.53 -11.56 -2.72
N PRO A 81 -7.16 -12.18 -1.70
CA PRO A 81 -8.50 -12.74 -1.85
C PRO A 81 -9.63 -11.70 -1.76
N ILE A 82 -9.39 -10.54 -1.15
CA ILE A 82 -10.42 -9.49 -0.94
C ILE A 82 -10.74 -8.78 -2.26
N ILE A 83 -9.71 -8.48 -3.07
CA ILE A 83 -9.85 -7.77 -4.36
C ILE A 83 -10.76 -8.52 -5.35
N PRO A 84 -10.55 -9.81 -5.67
CA PRO A 84 -11.44 -10.52 -6.60
C PRO A 84 -12.86 -10.68 -6.04
N SER A 85 -13.04 -10.88 -4.73
CA SER A 85 -14.37 -10.92 -4.11
C SER A 85 -15.13 -9.61 -4.28
N LEU A 86 -14.48 -8.45 -4.10
CA LEU A 86 -15.11 -7.15 -4.30
C LEU A 86 -15.49 -6.91 -5.77
N LEU A 87 -14.64 -7.32 -6.71
CA LEU A 87 -14.93 -7.21 -8.14
C LEU A 87 -16.14 -8.08 -8.55
N ILE A 88 -16.25 -9.30 -8.01
CA ILE A 88 -17.40 -10.17 -8.26
C ILE A 88 -18.68 -9.54 -7.70
N ILE A 89 -18.65 -9.03 -6.47
CA ILE A 89 -19.81 -8.36 -5.85
C ILE A 89 -20.21 -7.13 -6.67
N PHE A 90 -19.26 -6.31 -7.09
CA PHE A 90 -19.52 -5.13 -7.92
C PHE A 90 -20.11 -5.52 -9.29
N ALA A 91 -19.57 -6.56 -9.94
CA ALA A 91 -20.08 -7.06 -11.22
C ALA A 91 -21.51 -7.59 -11.10
N VAL A 92 -21.81 -8.40 -10.08
CA VAL A 92 -23.17 -8.92 -9.83
C VAL A 92 -24.14 -7.77 -9.56
N THR A 93 -23.74 -6.80 -8.74
CA THR A 93 -24.56 -5.63 -8.42
C THR A 93 -24.80 -4.76 -9.66
N GLY A 94 -23.77 -4.56 -10.49
CA GLY A 94 -23.86 -3.83 -11.75
C GLY A 94 -24.77 -4.49 -12.77
N ILE A 95 -24.74 -5.83 -12.90
CA ILE A 95 -25.63 -6.58 -13.79
C ILE A 95 -27.09 -6.46 -13.35
N VAL A 96 -27.36 -6.64 -12.04
CA VAL A 96 -28.72 -6.50 -11.50
C VAL A 96 -29.23 -5.07 -11.69
N PHE A 97 -28.42 -4.06 -11.35
CA PHE A 97 -28.82 -2.66 -11.47
C PHE A 97 -29.00 -2.24 -12.93
N GLY A 98 -28.03 -2.56 -13.79
CA GLY A 98 -28.08 -2.25 -15.23
C GLY A 98 -29.26 -2.93 -15.92
N GLY A 99 -29.47 -4.23 -15.67
CA GLY A 99 -30.61 -4.96 -16.23
C GLY A 99 -31.96 -4.33 -15.86
N ASN A 100 -32.14 -3.91 -14.61
CA ASN A 100 -33.36 -3.23 -14.18
C ASN A 100 -33.50 -1.82 -14.78
N PHE A 101 -32.40 -1.09 -15.00
CA PHE A 101 -32.44 0.22 -15.65
C PHE A 101 -32.81 0.11 -17.13
N PHE A 102 -32.13 -0.76 -17.89
CA PHE A 102 -32.35 -0.89 -19.34
C PHE A 102 -33.67 -1.59 -19.71
N VAL A 103 -34.21 -2.46 -18.85
CA VAL A 103 -35.53 -3.10 -19.09
C VAL A 103 -36.71 -2.16 -18.78
N ASN A 104 -36.50 -1.15 -17.93
CA ASN A 104 -37.56 -0.18 -17.59
C ASN A 104 -37.75 0.90 -18.68
N ASP A 105 -36.74 1.13 -19.50
CA ASP A 105 -36.90 1.79 -20.80
C ASP A 105 -37.64 0.82 -21.73
N LYS A 106 -38.95 0.69 -21.49
CA LYS A 106 -39.85 0.04 -22.44
C LYS A 106 -39.74 0.82 -23.73
N THR A 107 -38.98 0.29 -24.69
CA THR A 107 -39.14 0.64 -26.09
C THR A 107 -40.62 0.51 -26.36
N THR A 108 -41.31 1.65 -26.54
CA THR A 108 -42.70 1.64 -26.99
C THR A 108 -42.67 0.99 -28.36
N GLU A 109 -42.87 -0.32 -28.39
CA GLU A 109 -43.03 -1.08 -29.61
C GLU A 109 -44.24 -0.47 -30.30
N TRP A 110 -43.98 0.33 -31.33
CA TRP A 110 -45.03 0.96 -32.10
C TRP A 110 -45.70 -0.15 -32.89
N CYS A 111 -46.79 -0.69 -32.35
CA CYS A 111 -47.66 -1.55 -33.13
C CYS A 111 -48.40 -0.68 -34.15
N PRO A 112 -48.18 -0.85 -35.47
CA PRO A 112 -49.02 -0.20 -36.45
C PRO A 112 -50.46 -0.66 -36.26
N ILE A 113 -51.36 0.24 -35.91
CA ILE A 113 -52.79 -0.02 -35.99
C ILE A 113 -53.14 -0.08 -37.48
N ILE A 114 -53.67 -1.22 -37.92
CA ILE A 114 -54.01 -1.46 -39.32
C ILE A 114 -55.09 -0.45 -39.73
N LYS A 115 -54.75 0.42 -40.69
CA LYS A 115 -55.55 1.53 -41.29
C LYS A 115 -55.50 2.89 -40.59
N ASP A 116 -54.62 3.13 -39.62
CA ASP A 116 -54.41 4.50 -39.16
C ASP A 116 -53.65 5.33 -40.21
N PRO A 117 -54.11 6.55 -40.54
CA PRO A 117 -53.44 7.38 -41.52
C PRO A 117 -52.06 7.80 -40.99
N ILE A 118 -51.03 7.54 -41.80
CA ILE A 118 -49.68 8.00 -41.50
C ILE A 118 -49.59 9.49 -41.83
N GLY A 119 -49.48 10.32 -40.79
CA GLY A 119 -49.34 11.77 -40.92
C GLY A 119 -50.65 12.52 -41.09
N THR A 120 -50.57 13.84 -40.94
CA THR A 120 -51.69 14.76 -41.17
C THR A 120 -51.82 15.04 -42.67
N PRO A 121 -53.01 14.99 -43.28
CA PRO A 121 -53.17 15.26 -44.70
C PRO A 121 -52.75 16.70 -45.02
N VAL A 122 -51.70 16.85 -45.82
CA VAL A 122 -51.31 18.13 -46.41
C VAL A 122 -52.01 18.25 -47.76
N GLY A 123 -53.00 19.13 -47.85
CA GLY A 123 -53.73 19.36 -49.10
C GLY A 123 -52.82 19.99 -50.16
N ILE A 124 -52.70 19.35 -51.32
CA ILE A 124 -52.07 19.97 -52.50
C ILE A 124 -53.12 20.90 -53.13
N LYS A 125 -52.85 22.21 -53.17
CA LYS A 125 -53.65 23.18 -53.93
C LYS A 125 -53.10 23.24 -55.37
N PRO A 126 -53.79 22.69 -56.39
CA PRO A 126 -53.52 23.07 -57.75
C PRO A 126 -54.29 24.37 -58.03
N GLY A 127 -53.55 25.47 -58.14
CA GLY A 127 -54.06 26.79 -58.51
C GLY A 127 -52.89 27.69 -58.86
#